data_AF-A0A1V8UIA3-F1
#
_entry.id   AF-A0A1V8UIA3-F1
#
_cell.length_a   1.000
_cell.length_b   1.000
_cell.length_c   1.000
_cell.angle_alpha   90.00
_cell.angle_beta   90.00
_cell.angle_gamma   90.00
#
_symmetry.space_group_name_H-M   'P 1'
#
loop_
_entity.id
_entity.type
_entity.pdbx_description
1 polymer ?
#
loop_
_entity_poly.entity_id
_entity_poly.type
_entity_poly.pdbx_seq_one_letter_code
_entity_poly.pdbx_strand_id
1 'polypeptide(L)'
;MTMPPFPGRTIHFGTFNVTSQVFHTTPHSFALVNLKPLLPGHILVSPLRVKPFLSDLSHEELSDLFLTVTRVQKTLKRLYKADAFNIAVQDGEAAGQSVKHVHCHVIPRLKDDAGREDKVHEWLEGEEGDVGKHQGEVEGGERKSGEWAKDEERKPRTMEVMEKEASWLREEMESDAREGGGSAMPILVLN
;
A
#
# COMPACT_ATOMS: atom_id res chain seq x y z
N MET A 1 -19.20 -10.90 -18.26
CA MET A 1 -19.28 -10.83 -16.79
C MET A 1 -17.98 -11.38 -16.26
N THR A 2 -17.08 -10.53 -15.80
CA THR A 2 -15.80 -10.92 -15.19
C THR A 2 -16.11 -11.63 -13.86
N MET A 3 -15.57 -12.83 -13.66
CA MET A 3 -15.77 -13.54 -12.40
C MET A 3 -15.13 -12.75 -11.26
N PRO A 4 -15.76 -12.65 -10.08
CA PRO A 4 -15.14 -11.98 -8.94
C PRO A 4 -13.85 -12.73 -8.56
N PRO A 5 -12.77 -12.00 -8.26
CA PRO A 5 -11.44 -12.58 -8.07
C PRO A 5 -11.29 -13.49 -6.84
N PHE A 6 -12.31 -13.55 -5.98
CA PHE A 6 -12.41 -14.48 -4.86
C PHE A 6 -13.84 -15.03 -4.81
N PRO A 7 -14.10 -16.29 -5.22
CA PRO A 7 -15.44 -16.84 -5.18
C PRO A 7 -15.94 -16.92 -3.73
N GLY A 8 -16.85 -16.02 -3.36
CA GLY A 8 -17.63 -16.07 -2.12
C GLY A 8 -17.23 -15.11 -0.99
N ARG A 9 -16.20 -14.27 -1.13
CA ARG A 9 -15.79 -13.32 -0.07
C ARG A 9 -15.80 -11.87 -0.58
N THR A 10 -16.76 -11.08 -0.09
CA THR A 10 -16.77 -9.62 -0.30
C THR A 10 -15.74 -8.97 0.63
N ILE A 11 -14.82 -8.19 0.07
CA ILE A 11 -13.77 -7.49 0.82
C ILE A 11 -14.13 -6.01 0.92
N HIS A 12 -14.04 -5.48 2.13
CA HIS A 12 -14.32 -4.07 2.42
C HIS A 12 -13.05 -3.34 2.84
N PHE A 13 -12.91 -2.10 2.36
CA PHE A 13 -11.94 -1.14 2.85
C PHE A 13 -12.72 0.01 3.50
N GLY A 14 -12.79 0.03 4.83
CA GLY A 14 -13.76 0.88 5.54
C GLY A 14 -15.19 0.45 5.17
N THR A 15 -15.94 1.36 4.57
CA THR A 15 -17.31 1.10 4.07
C THR A 15 -17.35 0.73 2.58
N PHE A 16 -16.23 0.82 1.87
CA PHE A 16 -16.17 0.62 0.42
C PHE A 16 -15.98 -0.85 0.07
N ASN A 17 -16.79 -1.38 -0.85
CA ASN A 17 -16.54 -2.69 -1.43
C ASN A 17 -15.41 -2.58 -2.44
N VAL A 18 -14.29 -3.25 -2.15
CA VAL A 18 -13.06 -3.22 -2.96
C VAL A 18 -12.70 -4.56 -3.58
N THR A 19 -13.67 -5.49 -3.66
CA THR A 19 -13.39 -6.88 -4.03
C THR A 19 -12.69 -7.01 -5.39
N SER A 20 -13.04 -6.20 -6.38
CA SER A 20 -12.45 -6.30 -7.72
C SER A 20 -11.05 -5.69 -7.85
N GLN A 21 -10.66 -4.81 -6.91
CA GLN A 21 -9.35 -4.16 -6.85
C GLN A 21 -8.31 -4.96 -6.06
N VAL A 22 -8.74 -5.99 -5.32
CA VAL A 22 -7.86 -6.84 -4.51
C VAL A 22 -7.13 -7.83 -5.39
N PHE A 23 -5.80 -7.85 -5.30
CA PHE A 23 -4.95 -8.76 -6.06
C PHE A 23 -4.33 -9.88 -5.20
N HIS A 24 -4.31 -9.72 -3.88
CA HIS A 24 -3.77 -10.73 -2.96
C HIS A 24 -4.54 -10.78 -1.65
N THR A 25 -4.69 -11.98 -1.07
CA THR A 25 -5.29 -12.20 0.24
C THR A 25 -4.49 -13.21 1.04
N THR A 26 -4.48 -13.01 2.36
CA THR A 26 -3.89 -13.91 3.37
C THR A 26 -4.95 -14.17 4.45
N PRO A 27 -4.68 -14.98 5.48
CA PRO A 27 -5.67 -15.27 6.52
C PRO A 27 -6.24 -14.01 7.20
N HIS A 28 -5.42 -12.98 7.39
CA HIS A 28 -5.80 -11.75 8.09
C HIS A 28 -5.71 -10.47 7.27
N SER A 29 -5.11 -10.49 6.09
CA SER A 29 -4.86 -9.27 5.30
C SER A 29 -5.24 -9.42 3.82
N PHE A 30 -5.25 -8.29 3.13
CA PHE A 30 -5.40 -8.21 1.69
C PHE A 30 -4.58 -7.07 1.12
N ALA A 31 -4.24 -7.15 -0.16
CA ALA A 31 -3.57 -6.09 -0.90
C ALA A 31 -4.42 -5.66 -2.10
N LEU A 32 -4.52 -4.35 -2.33
CA LEU A 32 -5.34 -3.73 -3.36
C LEU A 32 -4.60 -2.59 -4.08
N VAL A 33 -4.99 -2.37 -5.34
CA VAL A 33 -4.46 -1.25 -6.13
C VAL A 33 -5.06 0.09 -5.65
N ASN A 34 -4.28 1.17 -5.69
CA ASN A 34 -4.72 2.48 -5.18
C ASN A 34 -5.56 3.25 -6.22
N LEU A 35 -6.65 3.91 -5.82
CA LEU A 35 -7.46 4.72 -6.73
C LEU A 35 -6.68 5.91 -7.33
N LYS A 36 -5.85 6.55 -6.51
CA LYS A 36 -5.03 7.72 -6.88
C LYS A 36 -3.56 7.46 -6.49
N PRO A 37 -2.83 6.64 -7.26
CA PRO A 37 -1.45 6.30 -6.94
C PRO A 37 -0.55 7.55 -7.03
N LEU A 38 0.31 7.74 -6.03
CA LEU A 38 1.33 8.80 -6.03
C LEU A 38 2.42 8.55 -7.08
N LEU A 39 2.84 7.28 -7.19
CA LEU A 39 3.81 6.81 -8.17
C LEU A 39 3.32 5.48 -8.77
N PRO A 40 3.76 5.09 -9.98
CA PRO A 40 3.45 3.79 -10.54
C PRO A 40 3.76 2.65 -9.56
N GLY A 41 2.81 1.73 -9.36
CA GLY A 41 2.96 0.62 -8.41
C GLY A 41 2.67 0.98 -6.94
N HIS A 42 2.18 2.19 -6.65
CA HIS A 42 1.63 2.51 -5.32
C HIS A 42 0.38 1.66 -5.07
N ILE A 43 0.51 0.71 -4.14
CA ILE A 43 -0.58 -0.14 -3.64
C ILE A 43 -0.83 0.07 -2.16
N LEU A 44 -1.93 -0.52 -1.67
CA LEU A 44 -2.26 -0.56 -0.25
C LEU A 44 -2.27 -2.01 0.24
N VAL A 45 -1.91 -2.23 1.51
CA VAL A 45 -2.10 -3.50 2.23
C VAL A 45 -2.89 -3.21 3.50
N SER A 46 -3.94 -3.99 3.76
CA SER A 46 -4.92 -3.73 4.83
C SER A 46 -5.29 -5.04 5.54
N PRO A 47 -5.58 -5.04 6.84
CA PRO A 47 -6.20 -6.20 7.48
C PRO A 47 -7.62 -6.41 6.93
N LEU A 48 -8.13 -7.64 6.99
CA LEU A 48 -9.50 -7.99 6.62
C LEU A 48 -10.51 -7.45 7.65
N ARG A 49 -10.10 -7.36 8.92
CA ARG A 49 -10.93 -6.83 10.00
C ARG A 49 -10.82 -5.30 10.01
N VAL A 50 -11.94 -4.63 9.81
CA VAL A 50 -12.00 -3.16 9.77
C VAL A 50 -11.76 -2.58 11.16
N LYS A 51 -10.55 -2.03 11.36
CA LYS A 51 -10.15 -1.29 12.56
C LYS A 51 -9.44 0.00 12.21
N PRO A 52 -9.69 1.10 12.94
CA PRO A 52 -9.09 2.40 12.64
C PRO A 52 -7.62 2.50 13.08
N PHE A 53 -7.23 1.84 14.18
CA PHE A 53 -5.88 1.94 14.72
C PHE A 53 -5.10 0.63 14.65
N LEU A 54 -3.78 0.69 14.48
CA LEU A 54 -2.88 -0.46 14.58
C LEU A 54 -2.98 -1.13 15.96
N SER A 55 -3.16 -0.35 17.02
CA SER A 55 -3.33 -0.85 18.39
C SER A 55 -4.58 -1.71 18.60
N ASP A 56 -5.55 -1.64 17.70
CA ASP A 56 -6.78 -2.44 17.77
C ASP A 56 -6.60 -3.85 17.18
N LEU A 57 -5.48 -4.11 16.50
CA LEU A 57 -5.17 -5.37 15.84
C LEU A 57 -4.57 -6.39 16.80
N SER A 58 -4.83 -7.67 16.55
CA SER A 58 -4.16 -8.76 17.29
C SER A 58 -2.70 -8.90 16.84
N HIS A 59 -1.89 -9.64 17.60
CA HIS A 59 -0.50 -9.92 17.23
C HIS A 59 -0.42 -10.70 15.90
N GLU A 60 -1.35 -11.61 15.68
CA GLU A 60 -1.45 -12.39 14.44
C GLU A 60 -1.80 -11.50 13.25
N GLU A 61 -2.73 -10.56 13.41
CA GLU A 61 -3.11 -9.62 12.36
C GLU A 61 -1.99 -8.64 12.03
N LEU A 62 -1.30 -8.09 13.05
CA LEU A 62 -0.14 -7.22 12.85
C LEU A 62 0.99 -7.95 12.11
N SER A 63 1.29 -9.18 12.54
CA SER A 63 2.32 -10.01 11.90
C SER A 63 1.94 -10.31 10.45
N ASP A 64 0.72 -10.78 10.20
CA ASP A 64 0.24 -11.10 8.85
C ASP A 64 0.22 -9.86 7.94
N LEU A 65 -0.15 -8.68 8.47
CA LEU A 65 -0.14 -7.41 7.74
C LEU A 65 1.25 -7.10 7.20
N PHE A 66 2.27 -7.06 8.07
CA PHE A 66 3.62 -6.69 7.65
C PHE A 66 4.32 -7.81 6.87
N LEU A 67 4.03 -9.08 7.15
CA LEU A 67 4.47 -10.19 6.29
C LEU A 67 3.88 -10.06 4.87
N THR A 68 2.61 -9.67 4.76
CA THR A 68 1.98 -9.39 3.47
C THR A 68 2.63 -8.22 2.76
N VAL A 69 2.96 -7.13 3.48
CA VAL A 69 3.73 -5.99 2.92
C VAL A 69 5.06 -6.48 2.33
N THR A 70 5.85 -7.25 3.07
CA THR A 70 7.14 -7.75 2.55
C THR A 70 7.00 -8.66 1.35
N ARG A 71 5.92 -9.46 1.28
CA ARG A 71 5.62 -10.31 0.13
C ARG A 71 5.31 -9.46 -1.11
N VAL A 72 4.44 -8.46 -0.98
CA VAL A 72 4.08 -7.56 -2.08
C VAL A 72 5.29 -6.75 -2.54
N GLN A 73 6.14 -6.27 -1.62
CA GLN A 73 7.39 -5.57 -1.97
C GLN A 73 8.28 -6.40 -2.90
N LYS A 74 8.42 -7.71 -2.67
CA LYS A 74 9.25 -8.59 -3.53
C LYS A 74 8.73 -8.60 -4.97
N THR A 75 7.42 -8.78 -5.14
CA THR A 75 6.77 -8.74 -6.45
C THR A 75 6.93 -7.37 -7.10
N LEU A 76 6.59 -6.29 -6.39
CA LEU A 76 6.71 -4.93 -6.92
C LEU A 76 8.16 -4.57 -7.29
N LYS A 77 9.14 -5.05 -6.52
CA LYS A 77 10.56 -4.82 -6.80
C LYS A 77 10.96 -5.40 -8.15
N ARG A 78 10.50 -6.61 -8.47
CA ARG A 78 10.73 -7.26 -9.76
C ARG A 78 10.01 -6.53 -10.90
N LEU A 79 8.71 -6.24 -10.72
CA LEU A 79 7.86 -5.66 -11.77
C LEU A 79 8.24 -4.23 -12.13
N TYR A 80 8.47 -3.39 -11.12
CA TYR A 80 8.75 -1.96 -11.29
C TYR A 80 10.25 -1.64 -11.26
N LYS A 81 11.11 -2.67 -11.16
CA LYS A 81 12.57 -2.54 -11.03
C LYS A 81 12.97 -1.60 -9.88
N ALA A 82 12.20 -1.62 -8.79
CA ALA A 82 12.35 -0.68 -7.69
C ALA A 82 13.72 -0.82 -7.01
N ASP A 83 14.38 0.31 -6.77
CA ASP A 83 15.61 0.38 -5.98
C ASP A 83 15.31 0.39 -4.47
N ALA A 84 14.22 1.04 -4.08
CA ALA A 84 13.78 1.24 -2.70
C ALA A 84 12.25 1.32 -2.59
N PHE A 85 11.74 1.49 -1.37
CA PHE A 85 10.32 1.65 -1.11
C PHE A 85 10.07 2.71 -0.03
N ASN A 86 9.00 3.50 -0.18
CA ASN A 86 8.36 4.16 0.96
C ASN A 86 7.26 3.23 1.49
N ILE A 87 7.31 2.97 2.80
CA ILE A 87 6.33 2.18 3.53
C ILE A 87 5.79 3.07 4.65
N ALA A 88 4.48 3.34 4.64
CA ALA A 88 3.89 4.27 5.58
C ALA A 88 2.52 3.79 6.06
N VAL A 89 2.23 4.01 7.34
CA VAL A 89 0.91 3.83 7.94
C VAL A 89 0.53 5.16 8.60
N GLN A 90 -0.60 5.71 8.20
CA GLN A 90 -1.20 6.87 8.84
C GLN A 90 -2.19 6.37 9.89
N ASP A 91 -1.75 6.30 11.15
CA ASP A 91 -2.47 5.63 12.24
C ASP A 91 -3.39 6.61 12.99
N GLY A 92 -4.53 6.92 12.38
CA GLY A 92 -5.53 7.84 12.91
C GLY A 92 -5.65 9.16 12.14
N GLU A 93 -6.75 9.86 12.36
CA GLU A 93 -7.13 11.07 11.61
C GLU A 93 -6.07 12.18 11.72
N ALA A 94 -5.51 12.38 12.92
CA ALA A 94 -4.44 13.35 13.15
C ALA A 94 -3.11 13.01 12.44
N ALA A 95 -2.94 11.77 11.97
CA ALA A 95 -1.79 11.31 11.21
C ALA A 95 -2.06 11.28 9.68
N GLY A 96 -3.21 11.83 9.23
CA GLY A 96 -3.59 11.87 7.80
C GLY A 96 -4.50 10.73 7.33
N GLN A 97 -5.00 9.88 8.25
CA GLN A 97 -5.85 8.76 7.87
C GLN A 97 -7.20 9.22 7.31
N SER A 98 -7.41 9.04 6.01
CA SER A 98 -8.67 9.40 5.32
C SER A 98 -9.77 8.33 5.42
N VAL A 99 -9.39 7.05 5.34
CA VAL A 99 -10.31 5.91 5.53
C VAL A 99 -10.04 5.30 6.90
N LYS A 100 -11.06 5.23 7.76
CA LYS A 100 -11.00 4.68 9.14
C LYS A 100 -10.84 3.15 9.17
N HIS A 101 -9.81 2.68 8.50
CA HIS A 101 -9.37 1.31 8.36
C HIS A 101 -7.85 1.32 8.19
N VAL A 102 -7.09 0.66 9.07
CA VAL A 102 -5.64 0.53 8.97
C VAL A 102 -5.25 0.13 7.55
N HIS A 103 -4.31 0.84 6.95
CA HIS A 103 -3.70 0.45 5.70
C HIS A 103 -2.26 0.93 5.64
N CYS A 104 -1.41 0.09 5.06
CA CYS A 104 -0.03 0.38 4.78
C CYS A 104 0.11 0.77 3.31
N HIS A 105 0.62 1.97 3.06
CA HIS A 105 1.07 2.39 1.74
C HIS A 105 2.37 1.66 1.39
N VAL A 106 2.44 1.12 0.18
CA VAL A 106 3.65 0.49 -0.35
C VAL A 106 3.95 1.13 -1.70
N ILE A 107 5.01 1.94 -1.74
CA ILE A 107 5.32 2.78 -2.89
C ILE A 107 6.73 2.42 -3.39
N PRO A 108 6.87 1.78 -4.55
CA PRO A 108 8.17 1.50 -5.14
C PRO A 108 8.86 2.79 -5.58
N ARG A 109 10.17 2.87 -5.36
CA ARG A 109 11.02 4.03 -5.68
C ARG A 109 12.14 3.62 -6.63
N LEU A 110 12.42 4.47 -7.62
CA LEU A 110 13.60 4.38 -8.48
C LEU A 110 14.55 5.51 -8.10
N LYS A 111 15.86 5.30 -8.23
CA LYS A 111 16.86 6.35 -7.95
C LYS A 111 16.59 7.65 -8.71
N ASP A 112 16.03 7.56 -9.90
CA ASP A 112 15.74 8.69 -10.79
C ASP A 112 14.23 8.89 -11.02
N ASP A 113 13.36 8.38 -10.13
CA ASP A 113 11.94 8.70 -10.25
C ASP A 113 11.68 10.20 -10.08
N ALA A 114 10.56 10.68 -10.63
CA ALA A 114 10.17 12.08 -10.55
C ALA A 114 9.89 12.58 -9.10
N GLY A 115 10.05 11.72 -8.08
CA GLY A 115 9.97 12.03 -6.65
C GLY A 115 11.34 12.19 -5.98
N ARG A 116 12.41 12.44 -6.73
CA ARG A 116 13.76 12.68 -6.20
C ARG A 116 13.90 14.01 -5.46
N GLU A 117 13.03 14.97 -5.75
CA GLU A 117 12.71 16.06 -4.82
C GLU A 117 11.74 15.46 -3.79
N ASP A 118 12.00 15.63 -2.50
CA ASP A 118 11.51 14.89 -1.33
C ASP A 118 9.97 14.92 -1.10
N LYS A 119 9.18 14.64 -2.13
CA LYS A 119 7.75 14.94 -2.23
C LYS A 119 6.86 13.86 -1.61
N VAL A 120 7.40 12.66 -1.38
CA VAL A 120 6.76 11.68 -0.50
C VAL A 120 6.88 12.13 0.95
N HIS A 121 7.99 12.77 1.33
CA HIS A 121 8.09 13.46 2.61
C HIS A 121 7.10 14.64 2.65
N GLU A 122 7.02 15.47 1.61
CA GLU A 122 5.99 16.54 1.55
C GLU A 122 4.54 15.99 1.55
N TRP A 123 4.28 14.79 1.03
CA TRP A 123 2.96 14.14 1.16
C TRP A 123 2.70 13.62 2.57
N LEU A 124 3.74 13.08 3.23
CA LEU A 124 3.69 12.70 4.64
C LEU A 124 3.58 13.93 5.58
N GLU A 125 4.10 15.09 5.14
CA GLU A 125 4.21 16.36 5.91
C GLU A 125 3.19 17.45 5.50
N GLY A 126 2.45 17.27 4.40
CA GLY A 126 1.48 18.26 3.91
C GLY A 126 0.17 18.27 4.71
N GLU A 127 -0.80 19.14 4.40
CA GLU A 127 -2.12 19.15 5.09
C GLU A 127 -2.88 17.81 5.02
N GLU A 128 -2.45 16.88 4.17
CA GLU A 128 -2.92 15.49 4.10
C GLU A 128 -2.19 14.54 5.10
N GLY A 129 -1.24 15.05 5.90
CA GLY A 129 -0.43 14.35 6.90
C GLY A 129 -0.01 15.17 8.15
N ASP A 130 -0.27 16.48 8.21
CA ASP A 130 0.13 17.40 9.29
C ASP A 130 -1.07 18.17 9.89
N VAL A 131 -1.45 17.83 11.13
CA VAL A 131 -2.27 18.71 12.00
C VAL A 131 -1.40 19.21 13.17
N GLY A 132 -0.20 19.67 12.85
CA GLY A 132 0.82 20.16 13.76
C GLY A 132 1.02 21.67 13.75
N LYS A 133 0.03 22.49 13.36
CA LYS A 133 0.03 23.90 13.80
C LYS A 133 -0.34 23.99 15.27
N HIS A 134 0.57 23.62 16.18
CA HIS A 134 0.57 24.14 17.56
C HIS A 134 1.87 23.97 18.36
N GLN A 135 3.05 23.86 17.76
CA GLN A 135 4.31 24.11 18.49
C GLN A 135 5.27 25.03 17.71
N GLY A 136 5.14 26.33 18.03
CA GLY A 136 6.19 27.37 18.09
C GLY A 136 7.30 27.42 17.04
N GLU A 137 7.25 28.48 16.23
CA GLU A 137 8.39 29.28 15.72
C GLU A 137 9.66 28.55 15.26
N VAL A 138 9.87 28.48 13.93
CA VAL A 138 11.21 28.74 13.37
C VAL A 138 11.07 29.44 12.01
N GLU A 139 11.68 30.62 11.91
CA GLU A 139 11.80 31.41 10.69
C GLU A 139 12.71 30.74 9.65
N GLY A 140 12.39 30.92 8.36
CA GLY A 140 13.41 31.07 7.32
C GLY A 140 13.41 30.05 6.18
N GLY A 141 12.88 30.48 5.02
CA GLY A 141 13.34 30.02 3.71
C GLY A 141 12.22 29.63 2.74
N GLU A 142 11.84 30.54 1.85
CA GLU A 142 11.05 30.20 0.65
C GLU A 142 11.87 29.27 -0.25
N ARG A 143 11.56 27.96 -0.24
CA ARG A 143 11.97 27.03 -1.29
C ARG A 143 10.86 27.01 -2.33
N LYS A 144 11.17 27.48 -3.54
CA LYS A 144 10.24 27.42 -4.68
C LYS A 144 10.02 25.96 -5.07
N SER A 145 8.82 25.48 -4.79
CA SER A 145 8.30 24.15 -5.06
C SER A 145 8.07 23.92 -6.56
N GLY A 146 8.42 22.73 -7.05
CA GLY A 146 7.86 22.20 -8.29
C GLY A 146 6.58 21.44 -7.94
N GLU A 147 5.42 22.07 -8.15
CA GLU A 147 4.10 21.55 -7.77
C GLU A 147 3.78 20.21 -8.44
N TRP A 148 3.41 19.20 -7.63
CA TRP A 148 2.45 18.20 -8.10
C TRP A 148 1.06 18.66 -7.70
N ALA A 149 0.10 18.34 -8.55
CA ALA A 149 -1.33 18.47 -8.29
C ALA A 149 -1.68 17.96 -6.88
N LYS A 150 -2.34 18.81 -6.07
CA LYS A 150 -2.99 18.42 -4.79
C LYS A 150 -3.88 17.18 -5.02
N ASP A 151 -4.25 16.39 -4.00
CA ASP A 151 -5.12 15.20 -4.22
C ASP A 151 -6.41 15.55 -4.99
N GLU A 152 -6.90 16.77 -4.84
CA GLU A 152 -8.03 17.35 -5.58
C GLU A 152 -7.80 17.45 -7.10
N GLU A 153 -6.55 17.61 -7.53
CA GLU A 153 -6.15 17.74 -8.93
C GLU A 153 -5.66 16.39 -9.53
N ARG A 154 -5.32 15.41 -8.69
CA ARG A 154 -4.99 14.04 -9.13
C ARG A 154 -6.25 13.30 -9.56
N LYS A 155 -6.37 13.04 -10.86
CA LYS A 155 -7.54 12.35 -11.43
C LYS A 155 -7.61 10.90 -10.96
N PRO A 156 -8.73 10.44 -10.39
CA PRO A 156 -8.91 9.05 -10.02
C PRO A 156 -8.85 8.16 -11.27
N ARG A 157 -8.26 6.97 -11.12
CA ARG A 157 -8.24 5.97 -12.19
C ARG A 157 -9.64 5.38 -12.37
N THR A 158 -9.94 4.91 -13.59
CA THR A 158 -11.19 4.21 -13.83
C THR A 158 -11.15 2.82 -13.21
N MET A 159 -12.33 2.30 -12.85
CA MET A 159 -12.49 0.94 -12.34
C MET A 159 -11.89 -0.12 -13.28
N GLU A 160 -12.08 0.02 -14.58
CA GLU A 160 -11.53 -0.90 -15.58
C GLU A 160 -10.00 -0.96 -15.53
N VAL A 161 -9.33 0.18 -15.36
CA VAL A 161 -7.87 0.24 -15.23
C VAL A 161 -7.41 -0.44 -13.95
N MET A 162 -8.11 -0.18 -12.83
CA MET A 162 -7.80 -0.80 -11.55
C MET A 162 -7.99 -2.32 -11.57
N GLU A 163 -9.07 -2.81 -12.18
CA GLU A 163 -9.34 -4.25 -12.30
C GLU A 163 -8.30 -4.96 -13.17
N LYS A 164 -7.89 -4.33 -14.28
CA LYS A 164 -6.82 -4.86 -15.14
C LYS A 164 -5.49 -4.94 -14.38
N GLU A 165 -5.12 -3.89 -13.65
CA GLU A 165 -3.90 -3.88 -12.85
C GLU A 165 -3.96 -4.91 -11.72
N ALA A 166 -5.09 -5.03 -11.02
CA ALA A 166 -5.27 -6.03 -9.97
C ALA A 166 -5.21 -7.47 -10.51
N SER A 167 -5.77 -7.73 -11.70
CA SER A 167 -5.67 -9.03 -12.36
C SER A 167 -4.22 -9.36 -12.72
N TRP A 168 -3.51 -8.41 -13.33
CA TRP A 168 -2.11 -8.58 -13.69
C TRP A 168 -1.22 -8.83 -12.46
N LEU A 169 -1.35 -8.02 -11.40
CA LEU A 169 -0.59 -8.21 -10.17
C LEU A 169 -0.87 -9.56 -9.51
N ARG A 170 -2.11 -10.05 -9.59
CA ARG A 170 -2.48 -11.38 -9.07
C ARG A 170 -1.72 -12.48 -9.79
N GLU A 171 -1.72 -12.46 -11.12
CA GLU A 171 -1.00 -13.44 -11.95
C GLU A 171 0.50 -13.44 -11.64
N GLU A 172 1.09 -12.25 -11.48
CA GLU A 172 2.51 -12.09 -11.14
C GLU A 172 2.86 -12.64 -9.75
N MET A 173 2.02 -12.35 -8.74
CA MET A 173 2.22 -12.88 -7.38
C MET A 173 2.05 -14.41 -7.32
N GLU A 174 1.16 -14.97 -8.13
CA GLU A 174 1.00 -16.42 -8.27
C GLU A 174 2.20 -17.07 -8.98
N SER A 175 2.82 -16.37 -9.95
CA SER A 175 4.09 -16.81 -10.54
C SER A 175 5.21 -16.84 -9.52
N ASP A 176 5.38 -15.76 -8.74
CA ASP A 176 6.41 -15.67 -7.69
C ASP A 176 6.27 -16.80 -6.66
N ALA A 177 5.03 -17.17 -6.31
CA ALA A 177 4.76 -18.25 -5.36
C ALA A 177 5.17 -19.63 -5.91
N ARG A 178 5.01 -19.86 -7.23
CA ARG A 178 5.43 -21.11 -7.88
C ARG A 178 6.94 -21.22 -8.02
N GLU A 179 7.60 -20.12 -8.35
CA GLU A 179 9.06 -20.06 -8.51
C GLU A 179 9.80 -20.13 -7.16
N GLY A 180 9.22 -19.56 -6.10
CA GLY A 180 9.77 -19.60 -4.74
C GLY A 180 9.56 -20.92 -3.99
N GLY A 181 8.72 -21.84 -4.50
CA GLY A 181 8.43 -23.15 -3.91
C GLY A 181 9.54 -24.20 -4.07
N GLY A 182 10.65 -23.86 -4.74
CA GLY A 182 11.77 -24.74 -5.03
C GLY A 182 12.98 -24.60 -4.10
N SER A 183 12.82 -24.40 -2.78
CA SER A 183 13.85 -24.75 -1.78
C SER A 183 13.34 -24.53 -0.36
N ALA A 184 12.73 -25.56 0.21
CA ALA A 184 12.76 -25.81 1.64
C ALA A 184 12.76 -27.32 1.85
N MET A 185 13.94 -27.94 1.68
CA MET A 185 14.16 -29.30 2.19
C MET A 185 13.89 -29.30 3.70
N PRO A 186 13.19 -30.29 4.25
CA PRO A 186 13.03 -30.42 5.68
C PRO A 186 14.40 -30.78 6.26
N ILE A 187 14.99 -29.89 7.06
CA ILE A 187 16.08 -30.29 7.94
C ILE A 187 15.44 -31.10 9.07
N LEU A 188 15.20 -32.38 8.79
CA LEU A 188 15.34 -33.41 9.80
C LEU A 188 16.83 -33.50 10.09
N VAL A 189 17.26 -33.02 11.25
CA VAL A 189 18.45 -33.57 11.90
C VAL A 189 18.09 -33.90 13.33
N LEU A 190 17.98 -35.21 13.54
CA LEU A 190 18.08 -35.92 14.81
C LEU A 190 19.38 -35.54 15.52
N ASN A 191 19.27 -35.08 16.76
CA ASN A 191 19.93 -35.63 17.95
C ASN A 191 19.51 -34.83 19.20
#